data_AF-A0A9D5QSK5-F1
#
_entry.id   AF-A0A9D5QSK5-F1
#
_cell.length_a   1.000
_cell.length_b   1.000
_cell.length_c   1.000
_cell.angle_alpha   90.00
_cell.angle_beta   90.00
_cell.angle_gamma   90.00
#
_symmetry.space_group_name_H-M   'P 1'
#
loop_
_entity.id
_entity.type
_entity.pdbx_description
1 polymer ?
#
loop_
_entity_poly.entity_id
_entity_poly.type
_entity_poly.pdbx_seq_one_letter_code
_entity_poly.pdbx_strand_id
1 'polypeptide(L)'
;MDIKQYALSAAQHTDTALASGNIAEAIRLSGEATAALDAEWTRLYNARARESDSALIAGNFVAARHLDALMQGDAVAEAFSTAAMLLYRSTFAREKSPSLAQSQLDILCRLLSSALEVGDRQGFTSPEADPADVDHFAHIITYIASMLYAFYNEVGTSRPDSPMLEDAYTLLEQMEAIGAIQQPDVRVNDTEVAATDLSAILPDLLGRAKALSILKTD
;
A
#
# COMPACT_ATOMS: atom_id res chain seq x y z
N MET A 1 -25.80 6.73 -1.27
CA MET A 1 -25.13 5.50 -1.70
C MET A 1 -24.80 4.71 -0.45
N ASP A 2 -25.11 3.41 -0.40
CA ASP A 2 -24.53 2.55 0.64
C ASP A 2 -23.10 2.22 0.24
N ILE A 3 -22.14 2.88 0.87
CA ILE A 3 -20.72 2.81 0.52
C ILE A 3 -20.17 1.39 0.69
N LYS A 4 -20.63 0.68 1.73
CA LYS A 4 -20.16 -0.67 2.01
C LYS A 4 -20.70 -1.66 0.98
N GLN A 5 -21.99 -1.57 0.67
CA GLN A 5 -22.59 -2.42 -0.36
C GLN A 5 -21.99 -2.15 -1.74
N TYR A 6 -21.73 -0.89 -2.06
CA TYR A 6 -21.06 -0.51 -3.30
C TYR A 6 -19.64 -1.10 -3.39
N ALA A 7 -18.83 -0.93 -2.33
CA ALA A 7 -17.48 -1.48 -2.28
C ALA A 7 -17.46 -3.01 -2.41
N LEU A 8 -18.39 -3.71 -1.76
CA LEU A 8 -18.52 -5.17 -1.87
C LEU A 8 -18.89 -5.61 -3.29
N SER A 9 -19.85 -4.93 -3.94
CA SER A 9 -20.25 -5.27 -5.31
C SER A 9 -19.12 -4.99 -6.31
N ALA A 10 -18.42 -3.85 -6.17
CA ALA A 10 -17.27 -3.51 -7.01
C ALA A 10 -16.12 -4.52 -6.84
N ALA A 11 -15.83 -4.91 -5.60
CA ALA A 11 -14.87 -5.96 -5.28
C ALA A 11 -15.22 -7.29 -5.95
N GLN A 12 -16.47 -7.75 -5.83
CA GLN A 12 -16.93 -8.99 -6.44
C GLN A 12 -16.80 -8.99 -7.97
N HIS A 13 -17.16 -7.89 -8.63
CA HIS A 13 -16.98 -7.78 -10.09
C HIS A 13 -15.51 -7.77 -10.50
N THR A 14 -14.66 -7.09 -9.73
CA THR A 14 -13.20 -7.07 -9.96
C THR A 14 -12.61 -8.47 -9.80
N ASP A 15 -12.95 -9.16 -8.70
CA ASP A 15 -12.47 -10.51 -8.39
C ASP A 15 -12.92 -11.51 -9.48
N THR A 16 -14.14 -11.35 -10.01
CA THR A 16 -14.64 -12.15 -11.14
C THR A 16 -13.85 -11.90 -12.43
N ALA A 17 -13.52 -10.64 -12.72
CA ALA A 17 -12.71 -10.28 -13.88
C ALA A 17 -11.28 -10.83 -13.77
N LEU A 18 -10.66 -10.73 -12.58
CA LEU A 18 -9.35 -11.33 -12.30
C LEU A 18 -9.38 -12.86 -12.46
N ALA A 19 -10.35 -13.54 -11.86
CA ALA A 19 -10.47 -15.00 -11.92
C ALA A 19 -10.72 -15.54 -13.34
N SER A 20 -11.31 -14.72 -14.22
CA SER A 20 -11.52 -15.06 -15.63
C SER A 20 -10.36 -14.66 -16.55
N GLY A 21 -9.28 -14.08 -16.00
CA GLY A 21 -8.12 -13.60 -16.76
C GLY A 21 -8.38 -12.32 -17.55
N ASN A 22 -9.51 -11.65 -17.34
CA ASN A 22 -9.82 -10.38 -18.01
C ASN A 22 -9.21 -9.20 -17.23
N ILE A 23 -7.88 -9.10 -17.27
CA ILE A 23 -7.11 -8.14 -16.47
C ILE A 23 -7.46 -6.69 -16.82
N ALA A 24 -7.64 -6.39 -18.11
CA ALA A 24 -8.01 -5.03 -18.55
C ALA A 24 -9.37 -4.58 -17.97
N GLU A 25 -10.34 -5.49 -17.93
CA GLU A 25 -11.64 -5.20 -17.31
C GLU A 25 -11.54 -5.08 -15.79
N ALA A 26 -10.71 -5.92 -15.14
CA ALA A 26 -10.45 -5.81 -13.71
C ALA A 26 -9.84 -4.44 -13.36
N ILE A 27 -8.85 -3.97 -14.12
CA ILE A 27 -8.24 -2.64 -13.95
C ILE A 27 -9.29 -1.55 -14.13
N ARG A 28 -10.11 -1.63 -15.19
CA ARG A 28 -11.15 -0.63 -15.47
C ARG A 28 -12.17 -0.55 -14.34
N LEU A 29 -12.77 -1.68 -13.96
CA LEU A 29 -13.80 -1.75 -12.92
C LEU A 29 -13.30 -1.28 -11.56
N SER A 30 -12.12 -1.74 -11.16
CA SER A 30 -11.52 -1.40 -9.88
C SER A 30 -11.04 0.06 -9.84
N GLY A 31 -10.53 0.60 -10.94
CA GLY A 31 -10.13 2.00 -11.08
C GLY A 31 -11.34 2.94 -10.97
N GLU A 32 -12.42 2.66 -11.71
CA GLU A 32 -13.67 3.43 -11.64
C GLU A 32 -14.26 3.43 -10.22
N ALA A 33 -14.30 2.27 -9.58
CA ALA A 33 -14.81 2.15 -8.22
C ALA A 33 -13.91 2.83 -7.18
N THR A 34 -12.59 2.75 -7.34
CA THR A 34 -11.62 3.46 -6.50
C THR A 34 -11.81 4.97 -6.60
N ALA A 35 -11.94 5.50 -7.81
CA ALA A 35 -12.17 6.93 -8.04
C ALA A 35 -13.51 7.40 -7.45
N ALA A 36 -14.58 6.61 -7.61
CA ALA A 36 -15.89 6.94 -7.03
C ALA A 36 -15.86 6.96 -5.49
N LEU A 37 -15.17 6.00 -4.86
CA LEU A 37 -15.02 5.93 -3.41
C LEU A 37 -14.10 7.04 -2.87
N ASP A 38 -13.06 7.42 -3.62
CA ASP A 38 -12.19 8.54 -3.26
C ASP A 38 -12.93 9.88 -3.30
N ALA A 39 -13.75 10.10 -4.33
CA ALA A 39 -14.61 11.28 -4.42
C ALA A 39 -15.60 11.36 -3.25
N GLU A 40 -16.22 10.23 -2.89
CA GLU A 40 -17.16 10.16 -1.77
C GLU A 40 -16.46 10.36 -0.42
N TRP A 41 -15.29 9.74 -0.21
CA TRP A 41 -14.46 9.98 0.96
C TRP A 41 -14.09 11.46 1.08
N THR A 42 -13.60 12.08 0.01
CA THR A 42 -13.22 13.50 -0.03
C THR A 42 -14.39 14.39 0.34
N ARG A 43 -15.58 14.12 -0.21
CA ARG A 43 -16.81 14.83 0.11
C ARG A 43 -17.15 14.73 1.59
N LEU A 44 -17.12 13.52 2.17
CA LEU A 44 -17.42 13.28 3.58
C LEU A 44 -16.38 13.89 4.52
N TYR A 45 -15.10 13.76 4.17
CA TYR A 45 -13.98 14.31 4.93
C TYR A 45 -14.10 15.83 5.04
N ASN A 46 -14.28 16.52 3.90
CA ASN A 46 -14.41 17.98 3.85
C ASN A 46 -15.69 18.48 4.53
N ALA A 47 -16.78 17.70 4.49
CA ALA A 47 -18.01 17.99 5.24
C ALA A 47 -17.90 17.72 6.75
N ARG A 48 -16.76 17.20 7.23
CA ARG A 48 -16.57 16.75 8.62
C ARG A 48 -17.61 15.72 9.08
N ALA A 49 -18.08 14.90 8.13
CA ALA A 49 -18.98 13.79 8.42
C ALA A 49 -18.26 12.72 9.25
N ARG A 50 -19.00 11.98 10.09
CA ARG A 50 -18.45 10.92 10.94
C ARG A 50 -18.11 9.66 10.14
N GLU A 51 -18.76 9.52 9.00
CA GLU A 51 -18.68 8.38 8.10
C GLU A 51 -17.45 8.42 7.19
N SER A 52 -16.61 9.48 7.28
CA SER A 52 -15.41 9.62 6.44
C SER A 52 -14.49 8.41 6.57
N ASP A 53 -14.25 7.93 7.79
CA ASP A 53 -13.29 6.84 8.02
C ASP A 53 -13.86 5.50 7.53
N SER A 54 -15.18 5.32 7.61
CA SER A 54 -15.86 4.16 7.00
C SER A 54 -15.73 4.17 5.47
N ALA A 55 -15.85 5.36 4.85
CA ALA A 55 -15.67 5.51 3.42
C ALA A 55 -14.21 5.28 2.99
N LEU A 56 -13.25 5.74 3.79
CA LEU A 56 -11.82 5.49 3.58
C LEU A 56 -11.52 4.00 3.57
N ILE A 57 -11.97 3.26 4.59
CA ILE A 57 -11.73 1.82 4.71
C ILE A 57 -12.39 1.05 3.55
N ALA A 58 -13.62 1.41 3.17
CA ALA A 58 -14.30 0.82 2.02
C ALA A 58 -13.57 1.11 0.70
N GLY A 59 -13.04 2.33 0.55
CA GLY A 59 -12.17 2.74 -0.55
C GLY A 59 -10.90 1.91 -0.62
N ASN A 60 -10.18 1.77 0.51
CA ASN A 60 -8.96 0.96 0.59
C ASN A 60 -9.22 -0.50 0.22
N PHE A 61 -10.36 -1.07 0.63
CA PHE A 61 -10.75 -2.44 0.30
C PHE A 61 -10.90 -2.69 -1.22
N VAL A 62 -11.48 -1.74 -1.96
CA VAL A 62 -11.56 -1.83 -3.43
C VAL A 62 -10.20 -1.54 -4.05
N ALA A 63 -9.51 -0.53 -3.55
CA ALA A 63 -8.23 -0.10 -4.08
C ALA A 63 -7.16 -1.20 -3.97
N ALA A 64 -7.17 -2.02 -2.91
CA ALA A 64 -6.27 -3.17 -2.79
C ALA A 64 -6.41 -4.15 -3.99
N ARG A 65 -7.63 -4.37 -4.50
CA ARG A 65 -7.85 -5.18 -5.70
C ARG A 65 -7.44 -4.47 -6.98
N HIS A 66 -7.56 -3.14 -7.00
CA HIS A 66 -7.02 -2.35 -8.10
C HIS A 66 -5.50 -2.50 -8.19
N LEU A 67 -4.80 -2.46 -7.05
CA LEU A 67 -3.36 -2.72 -6.99
C LEU A 67 -3.02 -4.12 -7.51
N ASP A 68 -3.77 -5.15 -7.09
CA ASP A 68 -3.59 -6.52 -7.58
C ASP A 68 -3.82 -6.62 -9.10
N ALA A 69 -4.84 -5.94 -9.62
CA ALA A 69 -5.13 -5.89 -11.06
C ALA A 69 -4.04 -5.16 -11.85
N LEU A 70 -3.51 -4.04 -11.34
CA LEU A 70 -2.41 -3.31 -11.96
C LEU A 70 -1.13 -4.15 -12.00
N MET A 71 -0.78 -4.84 -10.92
CA MET A 71 0.38 -5.73 -10.90
C MET A 71 0.23 -6.88 -11.90
N GLN A 72 -0.94 -7.52 -11.98
CA GLN A 72 -1.21 -8.56 -12.97
C GLN A 72 -1.25 -8.03 -14.41
N GLY A 73 -1.57 -6.75 -14.58
CA GLY A 73 -1.58 -6.05 -15.87
C GLY A 73 -0.23 -5.44 -16.26
N ASP A 74 0.85 -5.81 -15.59
CA ASP A 74 2.20 -5.32 -15.85
C ASP A 74 2.43 -3.83 -15.55
N ALA A 75 1.49 -3.18 -14.85
CA ALA A 75 1.51 -1.77 -14.49
C ALA A 75 2.07 -1.53 -13.07
N VAL A 76 3.20 -2.18 -12.75
CA VAL A 76 3.75 -2.26 -11.38
C VAL A 76 4.16 -0.91 -10.79
N ALA A 77 4.68 0.01 -11.59
CA ALA A 77 5.01 1.37 -11.14
C ALA A 77 3.74 2.20 -10.81
N GLU A 78 2.64 1.95 -11.51
CA GLU A 78 1.34 2.57 -11.24
C GLU A 78 0.74 1.98 -9.96
N ALA A 79 0.87 0.66 -9.75
CA ALA A 79 0.50 0.01 -8.50
C ALA A 79 1.28 0.60 -7.32
N PHE A 80 2.61 0.74 -7.43
CA PHE A 80 3.44 1.37 -6.39
C PHE A 80 2.95 2.79 -6.06
N SER A 81 2.78 3.62 -7.10
CA SER A 81 2.39 5.03 -6.92
C SER A 81 1.00 5.15 -6.28
N THR A 82 0.05 4.33 -6.73
CA THR A 82 -1.30 4.27 -6.18
C THR A 82 -1.28 3.79 -4.73
N ALA A 83 -0.52 2.74 -4.41
CA ALA A 83 -0.41 2.21 -3.04
C ALA A 83 0.19 3.23 -2.07
N ALA A 84 1.24 3.94 -2.48
CA ALA A 84 1.85 4.99 -1.68
C ALA A 84 0.88 6.15 -1.40
N MET A 85 0.09 6.54 -2.41
CA MET A 85 -0.96 7.57 -2.25
C MET A 85 -2.12 7.12 -1.37
N LEU A 86 -2.54 5.85 -1.45
CA LEU A 86 -3.56 5.29 -0.55
C LEU A 86 -3.07 5.23 0.90
N LEU A 87 -1.80 4.90 1.11
CA LEU A 87 -1.20 4.89 2.44
C LEU A 87 -1.10 6.32 3.02
N TYR A 88 -0.69 7.29 2.19
CA TYR A 88 -0.72 8.72 2.55
C TYR A 88 -2.12 9.19 2.88
N ARG A 89 -3.12 8.86 2.05
CA ARG A 89 -4.53 9.20 2.34
C ARG A 89 -4.98 8.62 3.68
N SER A 90 -4.51 7.42 4.03
CA SER A 90 -4.87 6.75 5.28
C SER A 90 -4.34 7.47 6.53
N THR A 91 -3.36 8.37 6.41
CA THR A 91 -2.90 9.21 7.54
C THR A 91 -3.91 10.29 7.91
N PHE A 92 -4.93 10.55 7.07
CA PHE A 92 -6.02 11.49 7.38
C PHE A 92 -7.20 10.84 8.11
N ALA A 93 -7.15 9.54 8.40
CA ALA A 93 -8.15 8.90 9.24
C ALA A 93 -8.22 9.60 10.61
N ARG A 94 -9.42 9.82 11.12
CA ARG A 94 -9.65 10.53 12.39
C ARG A 94 -9.59 9.59 13.59
N GLU A 95 -9.92 8.33 13.37
CA GLU A 95 -9.97 7.31 14.41
C GLU A 95 -9.11 6.10 14.05
N LYS A 96 -8.33 5.63 15.01
CA LYS A 96 -7.65 4.33 14.89
C LYS A 96 -8.69 3.22 15.07
N SER A 97 -8.63 2.21 14.21
CA SER A 97 -9.48 1.03 14.33
C SER A 97 -8.78 -0.21 13.79
N PRO A 98 -9.13 -1.43 14.26
CA PRO A 98 -8.60 -2.67 13.70
C PRO A 98 -8.90 -2.83 12.19
N SER A 99 -9.99 -2.24 11.71
CA SER A 99 -10.33 -2.24 10.28
C SER A 99 -9.42 -1.33 9.47
N LEU A 100 -9.03 -0.17 10.02
CA LEU A 100 -8.06 0.72 9.40
C LEU A 100 -6.68 0.06 9.35
N ALA A 101 -6.20 -0.49 10.47
CA ALA A 101 -4.92 -1.18 10.56
C ALA A 101 -4.83 -2.34 9.56
N GLN A 102 -5.89 -3.14 9.44
CA GLN A 102 -6.00 -4.17 8.39
C GLN A 102 -5.85 -3.57 6.99
N SER A 103 -6.57 -2.49 6.68
CA SER A 103 -6.51 -1.91 5.34
C SER A 103 -5.12 -1.33 5.02
N GLN A 104 -4.42 -0.82 6.03
CA GLN A 104 -3.04 -0.34 5.90
C GLN A 104 -2.07 -1.49 5.69
N LEU A 105 -2.24 -2.61 6.40
CA LEU A 105 -1.51 -3.85 6.16
C LEU A 105 -1.72 -4.34 4.72
N ASP A 106 -2.97 -4.41 4.26
CA ASP A 106 -3.30 -4.84 2.90
C ASP A 106 -2.56 -3.99 1.84
N ILE A 107 -2.56 -2.66 2.01
CA ILE A 107 -1.86 -1.71 1.13
C ILE A 107 -0.34 -1.89 1.21
N LEU A 108 0.22 -2.04 2.42
CA LEU A 108 1.66 -2.22 2.63
C LEU A 108 2.19 -3.48 1.95
N CYS A 109 1.44 -4.59 1.97
CA CYS A 109 1.81 -5.80 1.23
C CYS A 109 1.96 -5.52 -0.27
N ARG A 110 0.98 -4.86 -0.91
CA ARG A 110 1.06 -4.53 -2.34
C ARG A 110 2.11 -3.47 -2.63
N LEU A 111 2.30 -2.51 -1.74
CA LEU A 111 3.35 -1.50 -1.87
C LEU A 111 4.72 -2.15 -1.89
N LEU A 112 4.98 -3.10 -0.98
CA LEU A 112 6.26 -3.83 -0.96
C LEU A 112 6.45 -4.69 -2.19
N SER A 113 5.44 -5.50 -2.57
CA SER A 113 5.51 -6.35 -3.75
C SER A 113 5.76 -5.53 -5.03
N SER A 114 5.04 -4.43 -5.20
CA SER A 114 5.26 -3.54 -6.36
C SER A 114 6.60 -2.82 -6.32
N ALA A 115 7.10 -2.42 -5.14
CA ALA A 115 8.43 -1.84 -5.00
C ALA A 115 9.54 -2.81 -5.42
N LEU A 116 9.47 -4.05 -4.96
CA LEU A 116 10.42 -5.12 -5.32
C LEU A 116 10.42 -5.38 -6.83
N GLU A 117 9.24 -5.54 -7.41
CA GLU A 117 9.07 -5.79 -8.85
C GLU A 117 9.54 -4.60 -9.71
N VAL A 118 9.25 -3.36 -9.29
CA VAL A 118 9.78 -2.18 -9.98
C VAL A 118 11.30 -2.12 -9.87
N GLY A 119 11.86 -2.40 -8.69
CA GLY A 119 13.29 -2.37 -8.48
C GLY A 119 14.05 -3.39 -9.32
N ASP A 120 13.50 -4.59 -9.47
CA ASP A 120 14.04 -5.62 -10.35
C ASP A 120 14.05 -5.17 -11.82
N ARG A 121 12.92 -4.64 -12.30
CA ARG A 121 12.80 -4.15 -13.69
C ARG A 121 13.69 -2.95 -14.00
N GLN A 122 13.92 -2.09 -13.02
CA GLN A 122 14.81 -0.94 -13.15
C GLN A 122 16.29 -1.30 -12.89
N GLY A 123 16.57 -2.54 -12.48
CA GLY A 123 17.92 -3.05 -12.29
C GLY A 123 18.56 -2.64 -10.96
N PHE A 124 17.81 -2.14 -9.98
CA PHE A 124 18.34 -1.74 -8.66
C PHE A 124 18.83 -2.92 -7.81
N THR A 125 18.47 -4.14 -8.20
CA THR A 125 18.93 -5.39 -7.59
C THR A 125 20.13 -6.00 -8.33
N SER A 126 20.59 -5.39 -9.43
CA SER A 126 21.68 -5.91 -10.26
C SER A 126 23.06 -5.61 -9.64
N PRO A 127 24.07 -6.49 -9.81
CA PRO A 127 25.45 -6.20 -9.39
C PRO A 127 26.08 -4.96 -10.03
N GLU A 128 25.57 -4.54 -11.20
CA GLU A 128 26.05 -3.40 -11.98
C GLU A 128 25.28 -2.10 -11.69
N ALA A 129 24.31 -2.13 -10.78
CA ALA A 129 23.52 -0.96 -10.42
C ALA A 129 24.39 0.16 -9.84
N ASP A 130 24.00 1.42 -10.06
CA ASP A 130 24.66 2.57 -9.42
C ASP A 130 24.55 2.42 -7.89
N PRO A 131 25.66 2.44 -7.13
CA PRO A 131 25.62 2.33 -5.68
C PRO A 131 24.70 3.34 -4.99
N ALA A 132 24.55 4.55 -5.56
CA ALA A 132 23.64 5.56 -5.01
C ALA A 132 22.17 5.18 -5.20
N ASP A 133 21.83 4.59 -6.36
CA ASP A 133 20.47 4.12 -6.63
C ASP A 133 20.12 2.90 -5.77
N VAL A 134 21.08 1.99 -5.57
CA VAL A 134 20.94 0.84 -4.67
C VAL A 134 20.68 1.29 -3.24
N ASP A 135 21.43 2.28 -2.74
CA ASP A 135 21.25 2.83 -1.39
C ASP A 135 19.86 3.47 -1.21
N HIS A 136 19.43 4.29 -2.16
CA HIS A 136 18.09 4.86 -2.18
C HIS A 136 17.00 3.79 -2.18
N PHE A 137 17.15 2.75 -2.99
CA PHE A 137 16.19 1.67 -3.09
C PHE A 137 16.14 0.82 -1.81
N ALA A 138 17.30 0.53 -1.21
CA ALA A 138 17.40 -0.16 0.07
C ALA A 138 16.66 0.59 1.18
N HIS A 139 16.73 1.93 1.20
CA HIS A 139 15.96 2.76 2.13
C HIS A 139 14.44 2.64 1.90
N ILE A 140 13.98 2.68 0.64
CA ILE A 140 12.56 2.49 0.31
C ILE A 140 12.05 1.14 0.82
N ILE A 141 12.77 0.06 0.51
CA ILE A 141 12.42 -1.29 0.97
C ILE A 141 12.42 -1.39 2.50
N THR A 142 13.45 -0.83 3.15
CA THR A 142 13.55 -0.79 4.62
C THR A 142 12.35 -0.10 5.25
N TYR A 143 11.92 1.04 4.71
CA TYR A 143 10.78 1.79 5.22
C TYR A 143 9.48 1.00 5.08
N ILE A 144 9.22 0.45 3.91
CA ILE A 144 7.99 -0.31 3.66
C ILE A 144 7.97 -1.58 4.51
N ALA A 145 9.06 -2.35 4.55
CA ALA A 145 9.16 -3.58 5.32
C ALA A 145 8.99 -3.35 6.83
N SER A 146 9.58 -2.27 7.36
CA SER A 146 9.46 -1.91 8.77
C SER A 146 8.03 -1.49 9.13
N MET A 147 7.38 -0.68 8.28
CA MET A 147 5.95 -0.35 8.46
C MET A 147 5.08 -1.62 8.36
N LEU A 148 5.35 -2.49 7.37
CA LEU A 148 4.63 -3.74 7.18
C LEU A 148 4.72 -4.64 8.43
N TYR A 149 5.92 -4.79 9.01
CA TYR A 149 6.13 -5.59 10.22
C TYR A 149 5.34 -5.03 11.42
N ALA A 150 5.35 -3.72 11.60
CA ALA A 150 4.63 -3.08 12.70
C ALA A 150 3.11 -3.30 12.58
N PHE A 151 2.55 -3.10 11.37
CA PHE A 151 1.13 -3.34 11.13
C PHE A 151 0.76 -4.82 11.14
N TYR A 152 1.66 -5.72 10.74
CA TYR A 152 1.46 -7.17 10.85
C TYR A 152 1.22 -7.58 12.31
N ASN A 153 2.04 -7.07 13.24
CA ASN A 153 1.88 -7.36 14.67
C ASN A 153 0.60 -6.75 15.26
N GLU A 154 0.27 -5.50 14.88
CA GLU A 154 -0.96 -4.83 15.32
C GLU A 154 -2.21 -5.59 14.86
N VAL A 155 -2.24 -6.01 13.59
CA VAL A 155 -3.32 -6.80 13.03
C VAL A 155 -3.34 -8.21 13.61
N GLY A 156 -2.20 -8.90 13.75
CA GLY A 156 -2.13 -10.23 14.36
C GLY A 156 -2.66 -10.25 15.79
N THR A 157 -2.53 -9.14 16.51
CA THR A 157 -3.09 -8.99 17.86
C THR A 157 -4.59 -8.69 17.85
N SER A 158 -5.06 -7.83 16.94
CA SER A 158 -6.43 -7.30 16.96
C SER A 158 -7.42 -8.05 16.06
N ARG A 159 -6.92 -8.76 15.04
CA ARG A 159 -7.65 -9.50 14.00
C ARG A 159 -6.84 -10.73 13.57
N PRO A 160 -6.62 -11.70 14.47
CA PRO A 160 -5.76 -12.87 14.20
C PRO A 160 -6.24 -13.74 13.03
N ASP A 161 -7.53 -13.71 12.70
CA ASP A 161 -8.12 -14.47 11.59
C ASP A 161 -8.03 -13.75 10.23
N SER A 162 -7.20 -12.71 10.13
CA SER A 162 -7.03 -11.95 8.90
C SER A 162 -6.31 -12.79 7.84
N PRO A 163 -6.90 -12.97 6.63
CA PRO A 163 -6.25 -13.74 5.57
C PRO A 163 -4.97 -13.07 5.04
N MET A 164 -4.78 -11.77 5.29
CA MET A 164 -3.59 -11.03 4.84
C MET A 164 -2.34 -11.37 5.65
N LEU A 165 -2.49 -11.95 6.85
CA LEU A 165 -1.35 -12.25 7.71
C LEU A 165 -0.40 -13.27 7.07
N GLU A 166 -0.92 -14.22 6.28
CA GLU A 166 -0.08 -15.21 5.59
C GLU A 166 0.77 -14.57 4.47
N ASP A 167 0.14 -13.73 3.64
CA ASP A 167 0.83 -12.98 2.58
C ASP A 167 1.89 -12.02 3.17
N ALA A 168 1.52 -11.30 4.23
CA ALA A 168 2.43 -10.40 4.94
C ALA A 168 3.61 -11.17 5.55
N TYR A 169 3.36 -12.31 6.19
CA TYR A 169 4.42 -13.15 6.76
C TYR A 169 5.44 -13.58 5.71
N THR A 170 4.96 -14.02 4.54
CA THR A 170 5.83 -14.47 3.44
C THR A 170 6.77 -13.34 2.97
N LEU A 171 6.24 -12.12 2.81
CA LEU A 171 7.06 -10.97 2.45
C LEU A 171 8.04 -10.59 3.57
N LEU A 172 7.59 -10.61 4.82
CA LEU A 172 8.42 -10.25 5.98
C LEU A 172 9.57 -11.23 6.19
N GLU A 173 9.35 -12.54 5.99
CA GLU A 173 10.40 -13.56 6.07
C GLU A 173 11.53 -13.26 5.06
N GLN A 174 11.16 -12.87 3.83
CA GLN A 174 12.14 -12.48 2.81
C GLN A 174 12.92 -11.22 3.21
N MET A 175 12.22 -10.21 3.78
CA MET A 175 12.84 -8.95 4.19
C MET A 175 13.73 -9.11 5.43
N GLU A 176 13.38 -10.00 6.34
CA GLU A 176 14.19 -10.34 7.51
C GLU A 176 15.49 -11.04 7.09
N ALA A 177 15.42 -11.96 6.12
CA ALA A 177 16.59 -12.68 5.60
C ALA A 177 17.68 -11.74 5.03
N ILE A 178 17.30 -10.57 4.53
CA ILE A 178 18.23 -9.56 3.99
C ILE A 178 18.50 -8.41 4.97
N GLY A 179 17.96 -8.45 6.19
CA GLY A 179 18.17 -7.42 7.20
C GLY A 179 17.51 -6.07 6.91
N ALA A 180 16.44 -6.05 6.11
CA ALA A 180 15.75 -4.82 5.73
C ALA A 180 14.78 -4.29 6.81
N ILE A 181 14.49 -5.06 7.86
CA ILE A 181 13.51 -4.68 8.88
C ILE A 181 14.20 -3.96 10.05
N GLN A 182 13.73 -2.75 10.37
CA GLN A 182 14.12 -1.98 11.56
C GLN A 182 12.92 -1.88 12.52
N GLN A 183 13.15 -2.20 13.80
CA GLN A 183 12.12 -2.20 14.84
C GLN A 183 12.70 -1.81 16.21
N PRO A 184 11.91 -1.19 17.11
CA PRO A 184 10.53 -0.72 16.88
C PRO A 184 10.48 0.57 16.04
N ASP A 185 11.63 1.22 15.89
CA ASP A 185 11.81 2.48 15.17
C ASP A 185 12.59 2.26 13.88
N VAL A 186 12.32 3.11 12.89
CA VAL A 186 13.03 3.19 11.61
C VAL A 186 13.80 4.51 11.53
N ARG A 187 15.00 4.47 10.96
CA ARG A 187 15.85 5.66 10.80
C ARG A 187 15.44 6.45 9.54
N VAL A 188 14.91 7.65 9.73
CA VAL A 188 14.59 8.60 8.65
C VAL A 188 15.46 9.84 8.82
N ASN A 189 16.40 10.08 7.90
CA ASN A 189 17.32 11.24 7.91
C ASN A 189 17.87 11.57 9.30
N ASP A 190 18.62 10.63 9.89
CA ASP A 190 19.21 10.69 11.24
C ASP A 190 18.24 10.67 12.43
N THR A 191 16.93 10.66 12.19
CA THR A 191 15.90 10.63 13.24
C THR A 191 15.29 9.24 13.40
N GLU A 192 15.10 8.79 14.64
CA GLU A 192 14.34 7.56 14.94
C GLU A 192 12.85 7.89 14.95
N VAL A 193 12.08 7.17 14.13
CA VAL A 193 10.65 7.35 13.97
C VAL A 193 9.98 6.00 14.20
N ALA A 194 8.91 5.98 14.99
CA ALA A 194 8.14 4.76 15.21
C ALA A 194 7.67 4.18 13.87
N ALA A 195 7.87 2.88 13.65
CA ALA A 195 7.49 2.22 12.39
C ALA A 195 5.97 2.27 12.09
N THR A 196 5.14 2.64 13.07
CA THR A 196 3.70 2.88 12.89
C THR A 196 3.36 4.31 12.47
N ASP A 197 4.31 5.26 12.52
CA ASP A 197 4.09 6.65 12.13
C ASP A 197 4.29 6.86 10.63
N LEU A 198 3.29 6.42 9.87
CA LEU A 198 3.21 6.61 8.42
C LEU A 198 3.44 8.07 8.00
N SER A 199 2.96 9.03 8.79
CA SER A 199 3.00 10.46 8.46
C SER A 199 4.41 11.03 8.48
N ALA A 200 5.28 10.47 9.32
CA ALA A 200 6.68 10.84 9.43
C ALA A 200 7.58 10.10 8.42
N ILE A 201 7.23 8.87 8.03
CA ILE A 201 8.03 8.03 7.13
C ILE A 201 7.73 8.31 5.65
N LEU A 202 6.44 8.46 5.29
CA LEU A 202 6.01 8.58 3.89
C LEU A 202 6.63 9.74 3.11
N PRO A 203 6.81 10.95 3.67
CA PRO A 203 7.40 12.05 2.90
C PRO A 203 8.81 11.73 2.36
N ASP A 204 9.65 11.09 3.17
CA ASP A 204 11.00 10.70 2.75
C ASP A 204 10.97 9.53 1.76
N LEU A 205 10.12 8.52 2.01
CA LEU A 205 9.87 7.42 1.08
C LEU A 205 9.48 7.94 -0.31
N LEU A 206 8.50 8.86 -0.38
CA LEU A 206 8.04 9.45 -1.63
C LEU A 206 9.13 10.28 -2.32
N GLY A 207 9.94 11.01 -1.54
CA GLY A 207 11.10 11.75 -2.05
C GLY A 207 12.12 10.84 -2.72
N ARG A 208 12.48 9.74 -2.07
CA ARG A 208 13.41 8.72 -2.60
C ARG A 208 12.84 8.01 -3.82
N ALA A 209 11.57 7.59 -3.76
CA ALA A 209 10.91 6.93 -4.87
C ALA A 209 10.80 7.85 -6.11
N LYS A 210 10.59 9.15 -5.90
CA LYS A 210 10.63 10.13 -6.98
C LYS A 210 12.04 10.32 -7.56
N ALA A 211 13.07 10.35 -6.71
CA ALA A 211 14.46 10.46 -7.16
C ALA A 211 14.87 9.27 -8.06
N LEU A 212 14.35 8.07 -7.77
CA LEU A 212 14.56 6.87 -8.57
C LEU A 212 13.60 6.72 -9.76
N SER A 213 12.71 7.68 -10.03
CA SER A 213 11.68 7.55 -11.08
C SER A 213 10.77 6.32 -10.92
N ILE A 214 10.60 5.83 -9.69
CA ILE A 214 9.64 4.77 -9.33
C ILE A 214 8.23 5.36 -9.19
N LEU A 215 8.15 6.56 -8.58
CA LEU A 215 6.89 7.27 -8.39
C LEU A 215 6.50 7.98 -9.69
N LYS A 216 5.43 7.51 -10.35
CA LYS A 216 4.85 8.19 -11.52
C LYS A 216 4.08 9.43 -11.06
N THR A 217 4.46 10.58 -11.60
CA THR A 217 3.69 11.82 -11.51
C THR A 217 3.44 12.29 -12.93
N ASP A 218 2.38 11.79 -13.54
CA ASP A 218 1.92 12.28 -14.86
C ASP A 218 1.24 13.65 -14.73
#